data_AF-A0A8R1W4T7-F1
#
_entry.id   AF-A0A8R1W4T7-F1
#
_cell.length_a   1.000
_cell.length_b   1.000
_cell.length_c   1.000
_cell.angle_alpha   90.00
_cell.angle_beta   90.00
_cell.angle_gamma   90.00
#
_symmetry.space_group_name_H-M   'P 1'
#
loop_
_entity.id
_entity.type
_entity.pdbx_description
1 polymer ?
#
loop_
_entity_poly.entity_id
_entity_poly.type
_entity_poly.pdbx_seq_one_letter_code
_entity_poly.pdbx_strand_id
1 'polypeptide(L)'
;MESSSNNYNTTRKMHLYAGHDISVGMAMRFLGHTIEMPGFGASLHFHMYYDVTKGYTVKVFYFDRWDNEKGEEISIPICGNPCKFEDFKNLLTNNFSESWEDVCQKI
;
A
#
# COMPACT_ATOMS: atom_id res chain seq x y z
N MET A 1 -6.78 -21.94 4.93
CA MET A 1 -7.08 -22.83 3.80
C MET A 1 -5.80 -23.03 3.02
N GLU A 2 -5.07 -24.10 3.34
CA GLU A 2 -4.00 -24.57 2.46
C GLU A 2 -4.65 -25.28 1.27
N SER A 3 -4.13 -24.99 0.08
CA SER A 3 -4.54 -25.63 -1.17
C SER A 3 -3.30 -26.28 -1.77
N SER A 4 -3.20 -27.58 -1.60
CA SER A 4 -2.28 -28.48 -2.28
C SER A 4 -2.82 -28.81 -3.69
N SER A 5 -2.31 -28.14 -4.72
CA SER A 5 -2.41 -28.62 -6.10
C SER A 5 -1.46 -27.88 -7.03
N ASN A 6 -0.63 -28.67 -7.71
CA ASN A 6 0.45 -28.30 -8.62
C ASN A 6 -0.05 -27.55 -9.87
N ASN A 7 0.77 -26.58 -10.30
CA ASN A 7 0.84 -25.98 -11.63
C ASN A 7 -0.33 -25.09 -12.11
N TYR A 8 -0.57 -24.01 -11.36
CA TYR A 8 -1.26 -22.83 -11.88
C TYR A 8 -0.28 -21.67 -11.90
N ASN A 9 -0.23 -20.92 -13.01
CA ASN A 9 0.35 -19.58 -13.03
C ASN A 9 -0.56 -18.69 -12.14
N THR A 10 -0.46 -18.83 -10.81
CA THR A 10 -1.39 -18.22 -9.86
C THR A 10 -1.01 -16.77 -9.61
N THR A 11 -1.28 -15.88 -10.56
CA THR A 11 -1.24 -14.45 -10.27
C THR A 11 -2.32 -14.16 -9.24
N ARG A 12 -1.93 -13.87 -8.00
CA ARG A 12 -2.86 -13.52 -6.91
C ARG A 12 -3.55 -12.21 -7.27
N LYS A 13 -4.88 -12.17 -7.12
CA LYS A 13 -5.66 -10.94 -7.34
C LYS A 13 -5.67 -10.02 -6.11
N MET A 14 -5.34 -10.54 -4.94
CA MET A 14 -5.38 -9.82 -3.67
C MET A 14 -4.36 -10.40 -2.70
N HIS A 15 -3.77 -9.52 -1.90
CA HIS A 15 -2.96 -9.85 -0.73
C HIS A 15 -3.58 -9.17 0.48
N LEU A 16 -3.74 -9.92 1.56
CA LEU A 16 -4.29 -9.43 2.83
C LEU A 16 -3.22 -9.53 3.90
N TYR A 17 -2.92 -8.41 4.55
CA TYR A 17 -1.96 -8.32 5.63
C TYR A 17 -2.70 -7.83 6.87
N ALA A 18 -2.78 -8.68 7.90
CA ALA A 18 -3.27 -8.26 9.20
C ALA A 18 -2.13 -7.55 9.94
N GLY A 19 -2.42 -6.37 10.49
CA GLY A 19 -1.48 -5.56 11.24
C GLY A 19 -2.15 -4.86 12.42
N HIS A 20 -1.48 -3.85 12.95
CA HIS A 20 -1.98 -3.04 14.06
C HIS A 20 -2.24 -1.60 13.62
N ASP A 21 -2.82 -0.81 14.50
CA ASP A 21 -3.01 0.64 14.35
C ASP A 21 -1.73 1.35 13.87
N ILE A 22 -0.58 1.03 14.48
CA ILE A 22 0.72 1.59 14.09
C ILE A 22 1.14 1.20 12.68
N SER A 23 0.73 0.02 12.18
CA SER A 23 1.01 -0.40 10.80
C SER A 23 0.29 0.52 9.80
N VAL A 24 -0.98 0.82 10.07
CA VAL A 24 -1.79 1.73 9.24
C VAL A 24 -1.25 3.16 9.36
N GLY A 25 -1.00 3.63 10.58
CA GLY A 25 -0.47 4.97 10.84
C GLY A 25 0.87 5.23 10.16
N MET A 26 1.81 4.29 10.23
CA MET A 26 3.12 4.43 9.59
C MET A 26 3.04 4.36 8.06
N ALA A 27 2.17 3.50 7.50
CA ALA A 27 1.93 3.46 6.07
C ALA A 27 1.31 4.77 5.55
N MET A 28 0.32 5.31 6.26
CA MET A 28 -0.26 6.63 5.96
C MET A 28 0.80 7.73 6.02
N ARG A 29 1.64 7.72 7.06
CA ARG A 29 2.73 8.69 7.23
C ARG A 29 3.73 8.65 6.09
N PHE A 30 4.09 7.45 5.64
CA PHE A 30 4.94 7.24 4.47
C PHE A 30 4.32 7.80 3.19
N LEU A 31 3.01 7.62 3.02
CA LEU A 31 2.26 8.19 1.89
C LEU A 31 2.04 9.70 1.99
N GLY A 32 2.57 10.35 3.03
CA GLY A 32 2.50 11.80 3.23
C GLY A 32 1.29 12.29 4.02
N HIS A 33 0.56 11.37 4.68
CA HIS A 33 -0.65 11.69 5.44
C HIS A 33 -0.45 11.44 6.93
N THR A 34 -1.03 12.29 7.77
CA THR A 34 -1.07 12.07 9.23
C THR A 34 -2.50 11.73 9.61
N ILE A 35 -2.67 10.63 10.33
CA ILE A 35 -3.93 10.24 10.97
C ILE A 35 -3.71 10.21 12.49
N GLU A 36 -4.72 10.53 13.29
CA GLU A 36 -4.60 10.47 14.76
C GLU A 36 -4.56 9.01 15.24
N MET A 37 -5.70 8.31 15.14
CA MET A 37 -5.83 6.91 15.54
C MET A 37 -6.85 6.25 14.62
N PRO A 38 -6.48 5.17 13.92
CA PRO A 38 -7.44 4.42 13.11
C PRO A 38 -8.47 3.74 14.02
N GLY A 39 -9.73 3.74 13.59
CA GLY A 39 -10.79 2.99 14.26
C GLY A 39 -10.59 1.48 14.11
N PHE A 40 -11.31 0.70 14.92
CA PHE A 40 -11.27 -0.76 14.78
C PHE A 40 -11.68 -1.20 13.38
N GLY A 41 -10.91 -2.11 12.80
CA GLY A 41 -11.12 -2.61 11.45
C GLY A 41 -10.80 -1.60 10.34
N ALA A 42 -10.12 -0.50 10.65
CA ALA A 42 -9.54 0.37 9.64
C ALA A 42 -8.60 -0.42 8.71
N SER A 43 -8.55 -0.01 7.45
CA SER A 43 -7.75 -0.68 6.43
C SER A 43 -7.19 0.30 5.41
N LEU A 44 -6.05 -0.08 4.83
CA LEU A 44 -5.40 0.65 3.75
C LEU A 44 -5.32 -0.26 2.52
N HIS A 45 -5.97 0.15 1.44
CA HIS A 45 -6.16 -0.67 0.25
C HIS A 45 -5.32 -0.11 -0.89
N PHE A 46 -4.33 -0.88 -1.35
CA PHE A 46 -3.54 -0.56 -2.54
C PHE A 46 -4.14 -1.27 -3.75
N HIS A 47 -4.71 -0.50 -4.67
CA HIS A 47 -5.35 -1.01 -5.87
C HIS A 47 -4.47 -0.75 -7.09
N MET A 48 -4.23 -1.80 -7.88
CA MET A 48 -3.54 -1.70 -9.16
C MET A 48 -4.57 -1.76 -10.29
N TYR A 49 -4.58 -0.74 -11.13
CA TYR A 49 -5.42 -0.63 -12.30
C TYR A 49 -4.56 -0.73 -13.56
N TYR A 50 -5.11 -1.33 -14.61
CA TYR A 50 -4.50 -1.34 -15.93
C TYR A 50 -5.39 -0.59 -16.90
N ASP A 51 -4.80 0.35 -17.63
CA ASP A 51 -5.43 1.06 -18.73
C ASP A 51 -4.53 1.00 -19.96
N VAL A 52 -5.11 0.82 -21.14
CA VAL A 52 -4.35 0.67 -22.40
C VAL A 52 -3.54 1.92 -22.74
N THR A 53 -4.03 3.11 -22.37
CA THR A 53 -3.37 4.39 -22.64
C THR A 53 -2.37 4.80 -21.56
N LYS A 54 -2.62 4.43 -20.30
CA LYS A 54 -1.81 4.87 -19.15
C LYS A 54 -0.90 3.80 -18.56
N GLY A 55 -1.08 2.54 -18.96
CA GLY A 55 -0.40 1.39 -18.37
C GLY A 55 -0.93 1.08 -16.96
N TYR A 56 -0.07 0.49 -16.12
CA TYR A 56 -0.41 0.19 -14.74
C TYR A 56 -0.33 1.43 -13.85
N THR A 57 -1.39 1.66 -13.08
CA THR A 57 -1.47 2.77 -12.12
C THR A 57 -1.86 2.25 -10.74
N VAL A 58 -1.38 2.91 -9.71
CA VAL A 58 -1.69 2.61 -8.31
C VAL A 58 -2.63 3.68 -7.76
N LYS A 59 -3.68 3.25 -7.07
CA LYS A 59 -4.52 4.10 -6.22
C LYS A 59 -4.55 3.53 -4.82
N VAL A 60 -4.67 4.40 -3.82
CA VAL A 60 -4.75 3.98 -2.42
C VAL A 60 -6.03 4.51 -1.81
N PHE A 61 -6.73 3.65 -1.08
CA PHE A 61 -7.95 3.99 -0.38
C PHE A 61 -7.79 3.72 1.10
N TYR A 62 -8.17 4.67 1.93
CA TYR A 62 -8.19 4.54 3.38
C TYR A 62 -9.63 4.37 3.88
N PHE A 63 -9.84 3.34 4.70
CA PHE A 63 -11.06 3.11 5.44
C PHE A 63 -10.73 3.28 6.92
N ASP A 64 -11.36 4.25 7.57
CA ASP A 64 -11.03 4.67 8.94
C ASP A 64 -11.62 3.76 10.02
N ARG A 65 -12.60 2.91 9.67
CA ARG A 65 -13.30 1.97 10.56
C ARG A 65 -14.06 0.91 9.77
N TRP A 66 -14.42 -0.18 10.45
CA TRP A 66 -15.05 -1.37 9.85
C TRP A 66 -16.41 -1.15 9.17
N ASP A 67 -17.17 -0.12 9.55
CA ASP A 67 -18.51 0.21 9.04
C ASP A 67 -18.53 1.41 8.08
N ASN A 68 -17.35 1.93 7.71
CA ASN A 68 -17.25 2.88 6.61
C ASN A 68 -17.07 2.11 5.29
N GLU A 69 -18.10 2.08 4.45
CA GLU A 69 -18.04 1.40 3.15
C GLU A 69 -17.52 2.30 2.02
N LYS A 70 -17.47 3.63 2.22
CA LYS A 70 -17.14 4.56 1.13
C LYS A 70 -15.65 4.62 0.86
N GLY A 71 -14.83 4.62 1.91
CA GLY A 71 -13.38 4.80 1.82
C GLY A 71 -12.98 6.13 1.17
N GLU A 72 -11.82 6.65 1.52
CA GLU A 72 -11.29 7.88 0.93
C GLU A 72 -10.11 7.55 0.02
N GLU A 73 -10.18 7.95 -1.25
CA GLU A 73 -9.00 7.89 -2.14
C GLU A 73 -7.98 8.91 -1.63
N ILE A 74 -6.81 8.43 -1.22
CA ILE A 74 -5.74 9.30 -0.75
C ILE A 74 -4.79 9.59 -1.90
N SER A 75 -4.40 10.86 -2.00
CA SER A 75 -3.34 11.25 -2.94
C SER A 75 -2.01 10.68 -2.49
N ILE A 76 -1.09 10.45 -3.43
CA ILE A 76 0.30 10.11 -3.12
C ILE A 76 1.11 11.32 -3.60
N PRO A 77 1.32 12.36 -2.77
CA PRO A 77 1.82 13.66 -3.25
C PRO A 77 3.19 13.58 -3.93
N ILE A 78 4.00 12.61 -3.51
CA ILE A 78 5.31 12.29 -4.05
C ILE A 78 5.25 11.42 -5.32
N CYS A 79 4.05 11.14 -5.84
CA CYS A 79 3.80 10.42 -7.08
C CYS A 79 2.98 11.27 -8.06
N GLY A 80 3.06 10.96 -9.36
CA GLY A 80 2.27 11.65 -10.39
C GLY A 80 0.75 11.47 -10.24
N ASN A 81 -0.04 12.19 -11.04
CA ASN A 81 -1.49 12.02 -11.13
C ASN A 81 -1.91 11.64 -12.56
N PRO A 82 -2.24 10.36 -12.85
CA PRO A 82 -2.30 9.22 -11.92
C PRO A 82 -0.90 8.70 -11.53
N CYS A 83 -0.82 8.02 -10.40
CA CYS A 83 0.43 7.42 -9.94
C CYS A 83 0.74 6.16 -10.75
N LYS A 84 1.74 6.22 -11.64
CA LYS A 84 2.14 5.04 -12.42
C LYS A 84 2.85 4.04 -11.51
N PHE A 85 2.71 2.75 -11.82
CA PHE A 85 3.33 1.69 -11.03
C PHE A 85 4.85 1.83 -10.93
N GLU A 86 5.53 2.18 -12.03
CA GLU A 86 6.98 2.39 -12.02
C GLU A 86 7.39 3.59 -11.15
N ASP A 87 6.62 4.68 -11.16
CA ASP A 87 6.88 5.84 -10.31
C ASP A 87 6.73 5.48 -8.82
N PHE A 88 5.67 4.71 -8.50
CA PHE A 88 5.45 4.19 -7.14
C PHE A 88 6.57 3.26 -6.69
N LYS A 89 7.06 2.38 -7.58
CA LYS A 89 8.18 1.47 -7.29
C LYS A 89 9.48 2.23 -7.07
N ASN A 90 9.76 3.25 -7.88
CA ASN A 90 10.94 4.11 -7.73
C ASN A 90 10.90 4.87 -6.40
N LEU A 91 9.72 5.37 -6.01
CA LEU A 91 9.50 6.00 -4.71
C LEU A 91 9.85 5.04 -3.56
N LEU A 92 9.38 3.79 -3.60
CA LEU A 92 9.73 2.78 -2.59
C LEU A 92 11.25 2.52 -2.58
N THR A 93 11.84 2.30 -3.75
CA THR A 93 13.27 1.96 -3.88
C THR A 93 14.15 3.10 -3.36
N ASN A 94 13.79 4.36 -3.64
CA ASN A 94 14.57 5.52 -3.22
C ASN A 94 14.50 5.76 -1.70
N ASN A 95 13.36 5.48 -1.07
CA ASN A 95 13.20 5.66 0.38
C ASN A 95 13.74 4.47 1.20
N PHE A 96 13.86 3.29 0.58
CA PHE A 96 14.30 2.05 1.23
C PHE A 96 15.53 1.45 0.53
N SER A 97 16.45 2.31 0.07
CA SER A 97 17.63 1.91 -0.72
C SER A 97 18.75 1.28 0.11
N GLU A 98 18.86 1.66 1.39
CA GLU A 98 19.78 1.02 2.35
C GLU A 98 19.12 -0.19 3.00
N SER A 99 19.92 -1.20 3.37
CA SER A 99 19.39 -2.34 4.12
C SER A 99 18.91 -1.87 5.50
N TRP A 100 17.81 -2.45 5.97
CA TRP A 100 17.24 -2.10 7.26
C TRP A 100 18.22 -2.43 8.40
N GLU A 101 18.95 -3.53 8.25
CA GLU A 101 19.96 -4.00 9.19
C GLU A 101 21.09 -2.97 9.35
N ASP A 102 21.60 -2.43 8.24
CA ASP A 102 22.66 -1.42 8.28
C ASP A 102 22.17 -0.13 8.94
N VAL A 103 20.94 0.31 8.62
CA VAL A 103 20.36 1.53 9.21
C VAL A 103 20.18 1.39 10.72
N CYS A 104 19.70 0.24 11.20
CA CYS A 104 19.48 0.00 12.63
C CYS A 104 20.77 -0.16 13.44
N GLN A 105 21.88 -0.57 12.81
CA GLN A 105 23.17 -0.72 13.48
C GLN A 105 23.98 0.59 13.55
N LYS A 106 23.59 1.62 12.81
CA LYS A 106 24.23 2.95 12.83
C LYS A 106 23.83 3.81 14.05
N ILE A 107 23.07 3.25 14.99
CA ILE A 107 22.56 3.94 16.19
C ILE A 107 23.57 3.85 17.33
#